data_AF-A0A9W7DJE1-F1
#
_entry.id   AF-A0A9W7DJE1-F1
#
_cell.length_a   1.000
_cell.length_b   1.000
_cell.length_c   1.000
_cell.angle_alpha   90.00
_cell.angle_beta   90.00
_cell.angle_gamma   90.00
#
_symmetry.space_group_name_H-M   'P 1'
#
loop_
_entity.id
_entity.type
_entity.pdbx_description
1 polymer ?
#
loop_
_entity_poly.entity_id
_entity_poly.type
_entity_poly.pdbx_seq_one_letter_code
_entity_poly.pdbx_strand_id
1 'polypeptide(L)'
;MLYKAKLGIETTYEERLFTLKVSSFIGTRAARLSICGIAAACKKMNYETCHIAADGSVFLRYTGFPERAAQGLSDVFGWDPALKMDEHPIQIVKAQDGSGVGAAVIAALADARQKKGLSLGLKAGSHL
;
A
#
# COMPACT_ATOMS: atom_id res chain seq x y z
N MET A 1 -1.17 -27.63 15.34
CA MET A 1 -2.52 -28.22 15.24
C MET A 1 -3.59 -27.25 14.71
N LEU A 2 -3.30 -26.35 13.74
CA LEU A 2 -4.30 -25.41 13.22
C LEU A 2 -5.40 -26.10 12.39
N TYR A 3 -5.01 -26.97 11.45
CA TYR A 3 -5.92 -27.67 10.54
C TYR A 3 -6.95 -28.54 11.27
N LYS A 4 -6.48 -29.41 12.18
CA LYS A 4 -7.37 -30.25 12.99
C LYS A 4 -8.34 -29.42 13.83
N ALA A 5 -7.85 -28.38 14.52
CA ALA A 5 -8.67 -27.60 15.45
C ALA A 5 -9.70 -26.69 14.75
N LYS A 6 -9.43 -26.21 13.54
CA LYS A 6 -10.31 -25.27 12.82
C LYS A 6 -11.13 -25.92 11.71
N LEU A 7 -10.61 -26.97 11.10
CA LEU A 7 -11.20 -27.59 9.90
C LEU A 7 -11.50 -29.08 10.09
N GLY A 8 -11.08 -29.71 11.19
CA GLY A 8 -11.23 -31.16 11.40
C GLY A 8 -10.34 -32.00 10.48
N ILE A 9 -9.34 -31.40 9.83
CA ILE A 9 -8.47 -32.06 8.85
C ILE A 9 -7.15 -32.46 9.52
N GLU A 10 -6.85 -33.76 9.51
CA GLU A 10 -5.52 -34.28 9.83
C GLU A 10 -4.58 -34.03 8.65
N THR A 11 -3.34 -33.64 8.93
CA THR A 11 -2.34 -33.37 7.88
C THR A 11 -0.99 -33.97 8.23
N THR A 12 -0.23 -34.34 7.21
CA THR A 12 1.20 -34.68 7.35
C THR A 12 2.06 -33.42 7.51
N TYR A 13 3.35 -33.60 7.77
CA TYR A 13 4.28 -32.47 7.84
C TYR A 13 4.47 -31.83 6.46
N GLU A 14 4.58 -32.65 5.43
CA GLU A 14 4.80 -32.27 4.04
C GLU A 14 3.62 -31.43 3.49
N GLU A 15 2.39 -31.81 3.81
CA GLU A 15 1.18 -31.07 3.41
C GLU A 15 1.12 -29.66 4.03
N ARG A 16 1.60 -29.53 5.28
CA ARG A 16 1.68 -28.23 5.96
C ARG A 16 2.78 -27.36 5.37
N LEU A 17 3.94 -27.93 5.03
CA LEU A 17 5.00 -27.22 4.33
C LEU A 17 4.54 -26.76 2.94
N PHE A 18 3.83 -27.62 2.22
CA PHE A 18 3.24 -27.27 0.94
C PHE A 18 2.29 -26.07 1.08
N THR A 19 1.36 -26.12 2.04
CA THR A 19 0.42 -25.01 2.23
C THR A 19 1.11 -23.73 2.64
N LEU A 20 2.12 -23.79 3.52
CA LEU A 20 2.94 -22.63 3.88
C LEU A 20 3.58 -21.98 2.64
N LYS A 21 4.10 -22.80 1.72
CA LYS A 21 4.73 -22.34 0.48
C LYS A 21 3.72 -21.70 -0.46
N VAL A 22 2.55 -22.32 -0.63
CA VAL A 22 1.43 -21.77 -1.43
C VAL A 22 0.96 -20.43 -0.85
N SER A 23 0.71 -20.34 0.46
CA SER A 23 0.31 -19.10 1.12
C SER A 23 1.36 -18.00 0.91
N SER A 24 2.65 -18.33 1.00
CA SER A 24 3.74 -17.39 0.74
C SER A 24 3.73 -16.88 -0.71
N PHE A 25 3.51 -17.75 -1.69
CA PHE A 25 3.40 -17.33 -3.09
C PHE A 25 2.20 -16.43 -3.34
N ILE A 26 1.05 -16.72 -2.73
CA ILE A 26 -0.14 -15.88 -2.84
C ILE A 26 0.13 -14.49 -2.26
N GLY A 27 0.75 -14.41 -1.08
CA GLY A 27 1.14 -13.14 -0.45
C GLY A 27 2.13 -12.34 -1.29
N THR A 28 3.17 -12.99 -1.81
CA THR A 28 4.15 -12.34 -2.70
C THR A 28 3.52 -11.84 -3.99
N ARG A 29 2.67 -12.64 -4.64
CA ARG A 29 1.95 -12.20 -5.84
C ARG A 29 1.09 -10.98 -5.55
N ALA A 30 0.34 -10.99 -4.44
CA ALA A 30 -0.50 -9.86 -4.05
C ALA A 30 0.32 -8.58 -3.88
N ALA A 31 1.43 -8.64 -3.11
CA ALA A 31 2.32 -7.50 -2.91
C ALA A 31 2.89 -6.95 -4.23
N ARG A 32 3.37 -7.84 -5.12
CA ARG A 32 3.95 -7.45 -6.41
C ARG A 32 2.95 -6.77 -7.34
N LEU A 33 1.69 -7.23 -7.35
CA LEU A 33 0.65 -6.60 -8.16
C LEU A 33 0.20 -5.26 -7.57
N SER A 34 0.11 -5.15 -6.23
CA SER A 34 -0.28 -3.90 -5.56
C SER A 34 0.71 -2.76 -5.84
N ILE A 35 2.02 -3.04 -5.93
CA ILE A 35 3.01 -1.99 -6.18
C ILE A 35 3.04 -1.48 -7.61
N CYS A 36 2.42 -2.17 -8.58
CA CYS A 36 2.38 -1.72 -9.97
C CYS A 36 1.66 -0.37 -10.10
N GLY A 37 0.58 -0.16 -9.33
CA GLY A 37 -0.14 1.13 -9.30
C GLY A 37 0.71 2.25 -8.71
N ILE A 38 1.45 1.96 -7.64
CA ILE A 38 2.39 2.90 -7.01
C ILE A 38 3.48 3.28 -8.02
N ALA A 39 4.13 2.28 -8.63
CA ALA A 39 5.20 2.50 -9.59
C ALA A 39 4.72 3.29 -10.82
N ALA A 40 3.54 2.96 -11.35
CA ALA A 40 2.94 3.68 -12.47
C ALA A 40 2.65 5.15 -12.11
N ALA A 41 2.08 5.42 -10.92
CA ALA A 41 1.83 6.78 -10.46
C ALA A 41 3.14 7.57 -10.30
N CYS A 42 4.16 6.99 -9.67
CA CYS A 42 5.46 7.64 -9.48
C CYS A 42 6.12 7.96 -10.83
N LYS A 43 6.13 7.01 -11.77
CA LYS A 43 6.65 7.22 -13.13
C LYS A 43 5.88 8.31 -13.88
N LYS A 44 4.54 8.28 -13.81
CA LYS A 44 3.69 9.27 -14.48
C LYS A 44 3.89 10.69 -13.93
N MET A 45 4.12 10.82 -12.63
CA MET A 45 4.31 12.11 -11.96
C MET A 45 5.78 12.54 -11.90
N ASN A 46 6.71 11.73 -12.42
CA ASN A 46 8.15 11.93 -12.34
C ASN A 46 8.67 12.08 -10.90
N TYR A 47 8.17 11.23 -9.99
CA TYR A 47 8.67 11.15 -8.61
C TYR A 47 9.83 10.15 -8.52
N GLU A 48 11.02 10.68 -8.23
CA GLU A 48 12.22 9.89 -7.98
C GLU A 48 12.34 9.46 -6.51
N THR A 49 11.87 10.30 -5.60
CA THR A 49 11.81 10.04 -4.16
C THR A 49 10.44 10.44 -3.61
N CYS A 50 9.81 9.57 -2.82
CA CYS A 50 8.57 9.91 -2.12
C CYS A 50 8.19 8.89 -1.04
N HIS A 51 7.32 9.32 -0.13
CA HIS A 51 6.63 8.44 0.80
C HIS A 51 5.21 8.16 0.31
N ILE A 52 4.86 6.88 0.26
CA ILE A 52 3.54 6.39 -0.09
C ILE A 52 2.83 6.02 1.20
N ALA A 53 1.85 6.83 1.60
CA ALA A 53 1.04 6.55 2.77
C ALA A 53 0.07 5.39 2.47
N ALA A 54 0.27 4.24 3.11
CA ALA A 54 -0.58 3.07 2.97
C ALA A 54 -1.35 2.75 4.26
N ASP A 55 -2.62 2.41 4.09
CA ASP A 55 -3.50 1.86 5.12
C ASP A 55 -4.13 0.55 4.62
N GLY A 56 -4.77 -0.17 5.52
CA GLY A 56 -5.51 -1.39 5.22
C GLY A 56 -4.95 -2.61 5.95
N SER A 57 -5.83 -3.55 6.25
CA SER A 57 -5.50 -4.74 7.04
C SER A 57 -4.40 -5.60 6.43
N VAL A 58 -4.31 -5.68 5.11
CA VAL A 58 -3.27 -6.46 4.42
C VAL A 58 -1.90 -5.84 4.68
N PHE A 59 -1.72 -4.55 4.42
CA PHE A 59 -0.43 -3.89 4.64
C PHE A 59 -0.04 -3.89 6.12
N LEU A 60 -1.00 -3.68 7.03
CA LEU A 60 -0.73 -3.55 8.46
C LEU A 60 -0.59 -4.87 9.24
N ARG A 61 -1.25 -5.95 8.78
CA ARG A 61 -1.38 -7.19 9.58
C ARG A 61 -0.89 -8.43 8.86
N TYR A 62 -0.77 -8.43 7.53
CA TYR A 62 -0.27 -9.61 6.83
C TYR A 62 1.25 -9.71 6.98
N THR A 63 1.71 -10.80 7.59
CA THR A 63 3.13 -11.03 7.90
C THR A 63 4.00 -10.92 6.65
N GLY A 64 4.97 -10.01 6.66
CA GLY A 64 5.92 -9.84 5.57
C GLY A 64 5.37 -9.07 4.37
N PHE A 65 4.19 -8.44 4.43
CA PHE A 65 3.63 -7.74 3.28
C PHE A 65 4.40 -6.45 2.93
N PRO A 66 4.74 -5.56 3.89
CA PRO A 66 5.52 -4.36 3.61
C PRO A 66 6.87 -4.67 2.95
N GLU A 67 7.57 -5.69 3.43
CA GLU A 67 8.89 -6.11 2.93
C GLU A 67 8.79 -6.64 1.50
N ARG A 68 7.78 -7.48 1.22
CA ARG A 68 7.53 -7.99 -0.14
C ARG A 68 7.15 -6.87 -1.11
N ALA A 69 6.41 -5.87 -0.64
CA ALA A 69 6.04 -4.71 -1.45
C ALA A 69 7.27 -3.83 -1.74
N ALA A 70 8.09 -3.54 -0.73
CA ALA A 70 9.32 -2.77 -0.89
C ALA A 70 10.31 -3.46 -1.84
N GLN A 71 10.49 -4.78 -1.71
CA GLN A 71 11.29 -5.55 -2.66
C GLN A 71 10.70 -5.48 -4.07
N GLY A 72 9.38 -5.59 -4.21
CA GLY A 72 8.70 -5.46 -5.50
C GLY A 72 8.94 -4.11 -6.17
N LEU A 73 8.97 -3.01 -5.40
CA LEU A 73 9.36 -1.70 -5.91
C LEU A 73 10.83 -1.67 -6.34
N SER A 74 11.74 -2.20 -5.50
CA SER A 74 13.17 -2.32 -5.83
C SER A 74 13.39 -3.03 -7.16
N ASP A 75 12.69 -4.15 -7.39
CA ASP A 75 12.78 -4.90 -8.64
C ASP A 75 12.27 -4.11 -9.85
N VAL A 76 11.20 -3.32 -9.69
CA VAL A 76 10.57 -2.53 -10.78
C VAL A 76 11.42 -1.32 -11.18
N PHE A 77 12.12 -0.72 -10.23
CA PHE A 77 12.98 0.44 -10.45
C PHE A 77 14.46 0.09 -10.62
N GLY A 78 14.85 -1.17 -10.39
CA GLY A 78 16.21 -1.66 -10.57
C GLY A 78 17.19 -1.06 -9.56
N TRP A 79 16.77 -0.86 -8.30
CA TRP A 79 17.66 -0.40 -7.24
C TRP A 79 18.65 -1.49 -6.82
N ASP A 80 19.72 -1.07 -6.16
CA ASP A 80 20.75 -1.98 -5.65
C ASP A 80 20.14 -3.01 -4.67
N PRO A 81 20.28 -4.33 -4.90
CA PRO A 81 19.82 -5.36 -3.97
C PRO A 81 20.43 -5.28 -2.56
N ALA A 82 21.57 -4.60 -2.38
CA ALA A 82 22.18 -4.37 -1.08
C ALA A 82 21.58 -3.18 -0.32
N LEU A 83 20.77 -2.35 -1.00
CA LEU A 83 20.09 -1.21 -0.39
C LEU A 83 19.10 -1.71 0.66
N LYS A 84 19.12 -1.09 1.84
CA LYS A 84 18.15 -1.45 2.87
C LYS A 84 16.79 -0.85 2.57
N MET A 85 15.73 -1.50 3.08
CA MET A 85 14.35 -1.07 2.85
C MET A 85 14.08 0.39 3.26
N ASP A 86 14.71 0.84 4.36
CA ASP A 86 14.63 2.20 4.90
C ASP A 86 15.49 3.22 4.13
N GLU A 87 16.28 2.76 3.16
CA GLU A 87 17.07 3.59 2.24
C GLU A 87 16.46 3.64 0.83
N HIS A 88 15.37 2.91 0.58
CA HIS A 88 14.68 2.93 -0.71
C HIS A 88 14.20 4.35 -1.06
N PRO A 89 14.36 4.83 -2.31
CA PRO A 89 13.88 6.14 -2.75
C PRO A 89 12.36 6.32 -2.62
N ILE A 90 11.58 5.27 -2.90
CA ILE A 90 10.12 5.26 -2.75
C ILE A 90 9.76 4.32 -1.62
N GLN A 91 9.24 4.88 -0.53
CA GLN A 91 8.98 4.15 0.71
C GLN A 91 7.50 4.06 0.98
N ILE A 92 7.00 2.86 1.25
CA ILE A 92 5.62 2.67 1.70
C ILE A 92 5.58 2.78 3.22
N VAL A 93 4.95 3.82 3.73
CA VAL A 93 4.86 4.14 5.15
C VAL A 93 3.43 4.01 5.63
N LYS A 94 3.24 3.77 6.94
CA LYS A 94 1.90 3.71 7.53
C LYS A 94 1.23 5.08 7.42
N ALA A 95 0.02 5.10 6.86
CA ALA A 95 -0.80 6.30 6.77
C ALA A 95 -1.35 6.70 8.16
N GLN A 96 -1.67 7.98 8.29
CA GLN A 96 -2.56 8.47 9.34
C GLN A 96 -4.01 8.15 9.00
N ASP A 97 -4.91 8.35 9.97
CA ASP A 97 -6.36 8.18 9.75
C ASP A 97 -6.88 9.13 8.66
N GLY A 98 -7.12 8.57 7.47
CA GLY A 98 -7.59 9.34 6.32
C GLY A 98 -9.07 9.73 6.41
N SER A 99 -9.92 8.90 7.03
CA SER A 99 -11.38 9.12 7.04
C SER A 99 -11.81 10.05 8.17
N GLY A 100 -11.13 10.04 9.32
CA GLY A 100 -11.35 11.00 10.40
C GLY A 100 -10.48 12.25 10.24
N VAL A 101 -9.19 12.12 10.54
CA VAL A 101 -8.26 13.26 10.55
C VAL A 101 -8.13 13.89 9.16
N GLY A 102 -8.00 13.07 8.11
CA GLY A 102 -7.92 13.57 6.73
C GLY A 102 -9.14 14.39 6.31
N ALA A 103 -10.35 13.93 6.65
CA ALA A 103 -11.58 14.65 6.36
C ALA A 103 -11.64 16.00 7.09
N ALA A 104 -11.24 16.04 8.37
CA ALA A 104 -11.18 17.29 9.14
C ALA A 104 -10.18 18.30 8.54
N VAL A 105 -9.01 17.85 8.10
CA VAL A 105 -8.01 18.70 7.45
C VAL A 105 -8.53 19.26 6.13
N ILE A 106 -9.17 18.44 5.30
CA ILE A 106 -9.78 18.89 4.03
C ILE A 106 -10.89 19.91 4.30
N ALA A 107 -11.74 19.69 5.30
CA ALA A 107 -12.79 20.63 5.69
C ALA A 107 -12.21 21.98 6.13
N ALA A 108 -11.15 21.97 6.95
CA ALA A 108 -10.47 23.21 7.37
C ALA A 108 -9.85 23.97 6.19
N LEU A 109 -9.23 23.26 5.23
CA LEU A 109 -8.70 23.87 4.00
C LEU A 109 -9.81 24.46 3.12
N ALA A 110 -10.95 23.78 3.02
CA ALA A 110 -12.10 24.25 2.26
C ALA A 110 -12.70 25.53 2.88
N ASP A 111 -12.92 25.54 4.19
CA ASP A 111 -13.40 26.73 4.91
C ASP A 111 -12.45 27.92 4.76
N ALA A 112 -11.14 27.70 4.87
CA ALA A 112 -10.13 28.74 4.69
C ALA A 112 -10.13 29.32 3.26
N ARG A 113 -10.37 28.50 2.23
CA ARG A 113 -10.50 28.97 0.83
C ARG A 113 -11.78 29.75 0.63
N GLN A 114 -12.90 29.31 1.20
CA GLN A 114 -14.18 29.98 1.11
C GLN A 114 -14.13 31.37 1.76
N LYS A 115 -13.50 31.49 2.93
CA LYS A 115 -13.25 32.78 3.61
C LYS A 115 -12.42 33.76 2.76
N LYS A 116 -11.57 33.25 1.87
CA LYS A 116 -10.78 34.05 0.92
C LYS A 116 -11.49 34.30 -0.41
N GLY A 117 -12.74 33.85 -0.58
CA GLY A 117 -13.48 33.96 -1.84
C GLY A 117 -12.90 33.10 -2.98
N LEU A 118 -12.08 32.10 -2.66
CA LEU A 118 -11.47 31.21 -3.66
C LEU A 118 -12.43 30.06 -4.01
N SER A 119 -12.46 29.67 -5.28
CA SER A 119 -13.31 28.56 -5.73
C SER A 119 -12.92 27.23 -5.09
N LEU A 120 -13.91 26.38 -4.82
CA LEU A 120 -13.76 24.99 -4.40
C LEU A 120 -14.14 23.98 -5.50
N GLY A 121 -14.51 24.45 -6.68
CA GLY A 121 -14.94 23.59 -7.78
C GLY A 121 -15.24 24.36 -9.06
N LEU A 122 -16.02 23.73 -9.94
CA LEU A 122 -16.50 24.35 -11.16
C LEU A 122 -17.44 25.52 -10.84
N LYS A 123 -17.46 26.53 -11.72
CA LYS A 123 -18.46 27.59 -11.62
C LYS A 123 -19.83 27.00 -11.91
N ALA A 124 -20.85 27.41 -11.16
CA ALA A 124 -22.23 27.05 -11.49
C ALA A 124 -22.53 27.48 -12.93
N GLY A 125 -22.80 26.51 -13.82
CA GLY A 125 -23.10 26.74 -15.24
C GLY A 125 -21.98 26.42 -16.24
N SER A 126 -20.79 25.97 -15.82
CA SER A 126 -19.80 25.42 -16.75
C SER A 126 -20.17 23.97 -17.09
N HIS A 127 -21.05 23.80 -18.08
CA HIS A 127 -21.36 22.52 -18.67
C HIS A 127 -20.18 22.06 -19.54
N LEU A 128 -19.68 20.85 -19.26
CA LEU A 128 -19.24 19.94 -20.32
C LEU A 128 -20.47 19.55 -21.16
#